data_AF-A0A532AS18-F1
#
_entry.id   AF-A0A532AS18-F1
#
_cell.length_a   1.000
_cell.length_b   1.000
_cell.length_c   1.000
_cell.angle_alpha   90.00
_cell.angle_beta   90.00
_cell.angle_gamma   90.00
#
_symmetry.space_group_name_H-M   'P 1'
#
loop_
_entity.id
_entity.type
_entity.pdbx_description
1 polymer ?
#
loop_
_entity_poly.entity_id
_entity_poly.type
_entity_poly.pdbx_seq_one_letter_code
_entity_poly.pdbx_strand_id
1 'polypeptide(L)'
;YEQSVRPFTMLKKDNKKGLPAPMNTVLTAPAKKGAASLSVKNAGQYHVGTLILVGADNVKGNEISRIKAISGNTITLAKGLKNDHPANDIITVEFVRQRFWVDADVGTVFWHDHAFGATTWPHGGFGTFIAEPVGSTYHDAKTGKMIRSGPIADIRTVEPVGHGVNNSFRELMVQLHDTVPHTVNIVTAGNPPGQPIEVALEAGKTISFMMPEKIYMTPMPFLNGGTHTTGSGLNFRAAPIAQRLATNPDVSQAFNSQIHGDPYTPLLRAYVGDTMVFRLLHTLMNETMTWTISGHTFLSERYAGDANRKNSMHVGIAERYDLVVPQAGGPRLQAGDYIHFNGRSSKFSEGGWGIIRVYDKEQADLKKLPSGFSTKGEIPKAIPVCPADAPVKSFNVLALDYPAMKFNAKAPESIEVDFERKIQISNPEAKIYALEEDAAKVAGGMQPMPLTLRVNVGD
;
A
#
# COMPACT_ATOMS: atom_id res chain seq x y z
N TYR A 1 -3.91 27.49 3.95
CA TYR A 1 -5.04 27.71 4.87
C TYR A 1 -5.57 26.36 5.30
N GLU A 2 -5.08 25.87 6.43
CA GLU A 2 -5.64 24.68 7.07
C GLU A 2 -6.99 25.07 7.68
N GLN A 3 -8.04 24.33 7.33
CA GLN A 3 -9.37 24.54 7.89
C GLN A 3 -9.63 23.42 8.89
N SER A 4 -9.86 23.81 10.14
CA SER A 4 -10.29 22.87 11.17
C SER A 4 -11.72 22.40 10.84
N VAL A 5 -11.84 21.16 10.40
CA VAL A 5 -13.14 20.53 10.09
C VAL A 5 -13.78 20.07 11.40
N ARG A 6 -14.97 20.61 11.72
CA ARG A 6 -15.77 20.14 12.86
C ARG A 6 -16.60 18.92 12.46
N PRO A 7 -16.96 18.01 13.40
CA PRO A 7 -17.75 16.83 13.07
C PRO A 7 -19.13 17.20 12.50
N PHE A 8 -19.45 16.72 11.30
CA PHE A 8 -20.76 16.94 10.67
C PHE A 8 -21.90 16.25 11.43
N THR A 9 -21.60 15.30 12.31
CA THR A 9 -22.57 14.59 13.17
C THR A 9 -22.94 15.36 14.44
N MET A 10 -22.20 16.42 14.79
CA MET A 10 -22.49 17.23 15.98
C MET A 10 -23.67 18.16 15.67
N LEU A 11 -24.83 17.91 16.30
CA LEU A 11 -26.04 18.73 16.12
C LEU A 11 -26.29 19.72 17.28
N LYS A 12 -25.57 19.55 18.38
CA LYS A 12 -25.65 20.38 19.59
C LYS A 12 -24.30 20.44 20.28
N LYS A 13 -24.14 21.43 21.15
CA LYS A 13 -22.95 21.59 21.99
C LYS A 13 -23.25 21.05 23.39
N ASP A 14 -22.64 19.93 23.74
CA ASP A 14 -22.81 19.29 25.06
C ASP A 14 -21.80 19.79 26.12
N ASN A 15 -20.66 20.35 25.69
CA ASN A 15 -19.64 20.90 26.58
C ASN A 15 -19.74 22.44 26.66
N LYS A 16 -19.59 23.03 27.85
CA LYS A 16 -19.58 24.50 28.04
C LYS A 16 -18.34 25.18 27.47
N LYS A 17 -17.23 24.46 27.26
CA LYS A 17 -15.96 24.97 26.69
C LYS A 17 -15.85 24.67 25.19
N GLY A 18 -14.95 25.37 24.48
CA GLY A 18 -14.63 25.14 23.06
C GLY A 18 -15.49 25.94 22.06
N LEU A 19 -15.35 25.62 20.77
CA LEU A 19 -16.06 26.29 19.67
C LEU A 19 -17.60 26.11 19.76
N PRO A 20 -18.41 26.97 19.11
CA PRO A 20 -19.84 26.73 18.96
C PRO A 20 -20.13 25.41 18.24
N ALA A 21 -21.36 24.89 18.39
CA ALA A 21 -21.80 23.76 17.57
C ALA A 21 -21.67 24.13 16.08
N PRO A 22 -21.24 23.18 15.24
CA PRO A 22 -21.29 23.37 13.79
C PRO A 22 -22.73 23.60 13.35
N MET A 23 -22.89 24.34 12.26
CA MET A 23 -24.20 24.70 11.72
C MET A 23 -24.77 23.53 10.91
N ASN A 24 -25.06 22.45 11.63
CA ASN A 24 -25.60 21.22 11.10
C ASN A 24 -27.09 21.12 11.42
N THR A 25 -27.86 20.57 10.51
CA THR A 25 -29.23 20.12 10.76
C THR A 25 -29.46 18.78 10.09
N VAL A 26 -30.65 18.22 10.28
CA VAL A 26 -31.05 16.99 9.60
C VAL A 26 -32.40 17.17 8.93
N LEU A 27 -32.59 16.46 7.83
CA LEU A 27 -33.91 16.30 7.21
C LEU A 27 -34.87 15.62 8.18
N THR A 28 -36.07 16.18 8.36
CA THR A 28 -37.13 15.58 9.18
C THR A 28 -37.99 14.59 8.41
N ALA A 29 -37.95 14.63 7.08
CA ALA A 29 -38.63 13.72 6.17
C ALA A 29 -37.76 13.44 4.94
N PRO A 30 -37.94 12.30 4.25
CA PRO A 30 -37.23 12.03 3.00
C PRO A 30 -37.54 13.09 1.94
N ALA A 31 -36.53 13.49 1.18
CA ALA A 31 -36.66 14.37 0.03
C ALA A 31 -36.32 13.58 -1.25
N LYS A 32 -37.20 13.62 -2.24
CA LYS A 32 -37.00 12.93 -3.53
C LYS A 32 -36.18 13.76 -4.50
N LYS A 33 -35.53 13.10 -5.44
CA LYS A 33 -34.95 13.72 -6.63
C LYS A 33 -35.96 14.67 -7.27
N GLY A 34 -35.50 15.88 -7.58
CA GLY A 34 -36.32 16.97 -8.10
C GLY A 34 -36.95 17.85 -7.03
N ALA A 35 -37.01 17.42 -5.76
CA ALA A 35 -37.54 18.24 -4.69
C ALA A 35 -36.72 19.52 -4.51
N ALA A 36 -37.42 20.64 -4.41
CA ALA A 36 -36.82 21.96 -4.18
C ALA A 36 -37.17 22.53 -2.80
N SER A 37 -37.82 21.75 -1.94
CA SER A 37 -38.22 22.14 -0.60
C SER A 37 -37.82 21.05 0.38
N LEU A 38 -37.06 21.41 1.42
CA LEU A 38 -36.53 20.50 2.42
C LEU A 38 -37.10 20.86 3.80
N SER A 39 -37.72 19.90 4.47
CA SER A 39 -38.09 20.04 5.88
C SER A 39 -36.92 19.62 6.77
N VAL A 40 -36.48 20.51 7.66
CA VAL A 40 -35.30 20.29 8.52
C VAL A 40 -35.61 20.59 9.98
N LYS A 41 -34.79 20.07 10.91
CA LYS A 41 -34.99 20.33 12.34
C LYS A 41 -34.81 21.79 12.74
N ASN A 42 -33.86 22.49 12.11
CA ASN A 42 -33.55 23.88 12.41
C ASN A 42 -33.05 24.59 11.14
N ALA A 43 -33.97 25.24 10.42
CA ALA A 43 -33.61 26.06 9.26
C ALA A 43 -33.16 27.48 9.66
N GLY A 44 -33.60 27.96 10.83
CA GLY A 44 -33.35 29.32 11.30
C GLY A 44 -31.88 29.65 11.58
N GLN A 45 -31.02 28.64 11.63
CA GLN A 45 -29.57 28.84 11.70
C GLN A 45 -28.98 29.34 10.36
N TYR A 46 -29.64 29.14 9.22
CA TYR A 46 -29.10 29.50 7.90
C TYR A 46 -29.60 30.84 7.39
N HIS A 47 -28.87 31.41 6.42
CA HIS A 47 -29.27 32.60 5.69
C HIS A 47 -29.66 32.28 4.24
N VAL A 48 -30.58 33.06 3.68
CA VAL A 48 -30.92 33.00 2.26
C VAL A 48 -29.68 33.35 1.42
N GLY A 49 -29.46 32.63 0.33
CA GLY A 49 -28.30 32.77 -0.54
C GLY A 49 -27.10 31.90 -0.14
N THR A 50 -27.09 31.30 1.06
CA THR A 50 -26.01 30.41 1.50
C THR A 50 -25.99 29.09 0.71
N LEU A 51 -24.79 28.57 0.45
CA LEU A 51 -24.64 27.21 -0.07
C LEU A 51 -24.67 26.21 1.08
N ILE A 52 -25.40 25.12 0.90
CA ILE A 52 -25.47 24.01 1.84
C ILE A 52 -25.08 22.71 1.13
N LEU A 53 -24.39 21.84 1.84
CA LEU A 53 -24.21 20.43 1.50
C LEU A 53 -25.39 19.65 2.07
N VAL A 54 -26.12 18.93 1.22
CA VAL A 54 -27.22 18.03 1.60
C VAL A 54 -26.70 16.59 1.56
N GLY A 55 -26.92 15.84 2.63
CA GLY A 55 -26.44 14.47 2.78
C GLY A 55 -24.95 14.41 3.09
N ALA A 56 -24.46 15.13 4.11
CA ALA A 56 -23.02 15.18 4.44
C ALA A 56 -22.37 13.80 4.64
N ASP A 57 -23.12 12.82 5.16
CA ASP A 57 -22.69 11.43 5.35
C ASP A 57 -22.99 10.51 4.15
N ASN A 58 -23.71 11.03 3.14
CA ASN A 58 -24.13 10.28 1.97
C ASN A 58 -23.09 10.36 0.86
N VAL A 59 -22.05 9.52 0.94
CA VAL A 59 -20.88 9.54 0.04
C VAL A 59 -21.23 9.42 -1.46
N LYS A 60 -22.35 8.79 -1.82
CA LYS A 60 -22.76 8.59 -3.23
C LYS A 60 -23.81 9.58 -3.73
N GLY A 61 -24.55 10.21 -2.81
CA GLY A 61 -25.72 11.04 -3.12
C GLY A 61 -25.61 12.47 -2.64
N ASN A 62 -24.52 12.87 -1.97
CA ASN A 62 -24.38 14.23 -1.49
C ASN A 62 -24.39 15.25 -2.64
N GLU A 63 -24.93 16.43 -2.34
CA GLU A 63 -24.97 17.50 -3.32
C GLU A 63 -25.01 18.88 -2.66
N ILE A 64 -24.50 19.88 -3.39
CA ILE A 64 -24.47 21.26 -2.93
C ILE A 64 -25.57 22.05 -3.64
N SER A 65 -26.42 22.71 -2.87
CA SER A 65 -27.45 23.60 -3.39
C SER A 65 -27.45 24.94 -2.67
N ARG A 66 -28.06 25.95 -3.30
CA ARG A 66 -28.16 27.30 -2.73
C ARG A 66 -29.54 27.48 -2.12
N ILE A 67 -29.61 28.06 -0.93
CA ILE A 67 -30.87 28.43 -0.30
C ILE A 67 -31.49 29.60 -1.07
N LYS A 68 -32.70 29.41 -1.60
CA LYS A 68 -33.51 30.44 -2.25
C LYS A 68 -34.42 31.17 -1.26
N ALA A 69 -35.01 30.45 -0.32
CA ALA A 69 -35.88 31.01 0.72
C ALA A 69 -35.89 30.11 1.95
N ILE A 70 -36.25 30.68 3.10
CA ILE A 70 -36.48 29.95 4.35
C ILE A 70 -37.85 30.37 4.89
N SER A 71 -38.67 29.40 5.26
CA SER A 71 -39.96 29.63 5.91
C SER A 71 -40.17 28.62 7.03
N GLY A 72 -40.14 29.10 8.28
CA GLY A 72 -40.10 28.24 9.46
C GLY A 72 -38.94 27.25 9.39
N ASN A 73 -39.26 25.97 9.44
CA ASN A 73 -38.30 24.86 9.34
C ASN A 73 -38.17 24.28 7.91
N THR A 74 -38.57 25.04 6.90
CA THR A 74 -38.49 24.64 5.50
C THR A 74 -37.46 25.47 4.75
N ILE A 75 -36.55 24.80 4.06
CA ILE A 75 -35.55 25.41 3.17
C ILE A 75 -35.99 25.19 1.72
N THR A 76 -36.22 26.26 0.98
CA THR A 76 -36.43 26.21 -0.47
C THR A 76 -35.09 26.36 -1.18
N LEU A 77 -34.78 25.44 -2.09
CA LEU A 77 -33.54 25.39 -2.87
C LEU A 77 -33.67 26.18 -4.18
N ALA A 78 -32.57 26.77 -4.63
CA ALA A 78 -32.49 27.45 -5.92
C ALA A 78 -32.57 26.47 -7.11
N LYS A 79 -32.13 25.22 -6.90
CA LYS A 79 -32.26 24.11 -7.85
C LYS A 79 -32.74 22.88 -7.08
N GLY A 80 -33.65 22.11 -7.70
CA GLY A 80 -34.12 20.85 -7.13
C GLY A 80 -32.98 19.83 -6.98
N LEU A 81 -33.13 18.93 -6.02
CA LEU A 81 -32.16 17.87 -5.74
C LEU A 81 -31.93 16.96 -6.96
N LYS A 82 -30.70 16.54 -7.17
CA LYS A 82 -30.32 15.55 -8.19
C LYS A 82 -30.49 14.12 -7.68
N ASN A 83 -30.45 13.92 -6.37
CA ASN A 83 -30.50 12.63 -5.71
C ASN A 83 -31.69 12.53 -4.73
N ASP A 84 -32.04 11.29 -4.36
CA ASP A 84 -32.93 11.03 -3.23
C ASP A 84 -32.13 11.16 -1.91
N HIS A 85 -32.75 11.79 -0.92
CA HIS A 85 -32.19 11.96 0.43
C HIS A 85 -33.15 11.38 1.48
N PRO A 86 -32.72 10.40 2.30
CA PRO A 86 -33.57 9.85 3.36
C PRO A 86 -33.82 10.85 4.50
N ALA A 87 -34.77 10.54 5.37
CA ALA A 87 -34.88 11.27 6.64
C ALA A 87 -33.57 11.10 7.45
N ASN A 88 -33.26 12.09 8.28
CA ASN A 88 -32.02 12.23 9.04
C ASN A 88 -30.76 12.52 8.23
N ASP A 89 -30.84 12.69 6.90
CA ASP A 89 -29.69 13.16 6.12
C ASP A 89 -29.22 14.52 6.63
N ILE A 90 -27.91 14.62 6.85
CA ILE A 90 -27.28 15.79 7.46
C ILE A 90 -27.12 16.90 6.43
N ILE A 91 -27.53 18.10 6.80
CA ILE A 91 -27.34 19.32 6.02
C ILE A 91 -26.37 20.21 6.78
N THR A 92 -25.38 20.76 6.10
CA THR A 92 -24.36 21.63 6.69
C THR A 92 -23.91 22.73 5.74
N VAL A 93 -23.38 23.82 6.31
CA VAL A 93 -22.63 24.85 5.57
C VAL A 93 -21.12 24.62 5.62
N GLU A 94 -20.66 23.64 6.40
CA GLU A 94 -19.24 23.34 6.59
C GLU A 94 -18.76 22.30 5.57
N PHE A 95 -18.41 22.80 4.39
CA PHE A 95 -17.80 22.00 3.34
C PHE A 95 -16.79 22.84 2.57
N VAL A 96 -15.82 22.17 1.95
CA VAL A 96 -14.87 22.79 1.03
C VAL A 96 -15.05 22.18 -0.34
N ARG A 97 -15.07 23.03 -1.37
CA ARG A 97 -14.94 22.57 -2.75
C ARG A 97 -13.53 22.90 -3.24
N GLN A 98 -12.73 21.87 -3.44
CA GLN A 98 -11.44 21.99 -4.08
C GLN A 98 -11.57 21.67 -5.58
N ARG A 99 -10.81 22.37 -6.41
CA ARG A 99 -10.68 22.08 -7.84
C ARG A 99 -9.21 22.09 -8.19
N PHE A 100 -8.69 20.94 -8.56
CA PHE A 100 -7.33 20.77 -9.06
C PHE A 100 -7.38 20.69 -10.58
N TRP A 101 -6.48 21.42 -11.24
CA TRP A 101 -6.28 21.35 -12.68
C TRP A 101 -4.98 20.60 -12.93
N VAL A 102 -5.04 19.58 -13.78
CA VAL A 102 -3.87 18.80 -14.20
C VAL A 102 -3.40 19.40 -15.52
N ASP A 103 -2.24 20.04 -15.51
CA ASP A 103 -1.62 20.72 -16.65
C ASP A 103 -0.41 19.96 -17.20
N ALA A 104 0.10 18.97 -16.48
CA ALA A 104 1.19 18.09 -16.88
C ALA A 104 0.99 16.66 -16.40
N ASP A 105 1.67 15.72 -17.06
CA ASP A 105 1.89 14.37 -16.54
C ASP A 105 2.82 14.44 -15.32
N VAL A 106 2.21 14.52 -14.14
CA VAL A 106 2.92 14.51 -12.86
C VAL A 106 2.97 13.12 -12.22
N GLY A 107 2.30 12.13 -12.81
CA GLY A 107 2.18 10.78 -12.26
C GLY A 107 1.46 10.76 -10.91
N THR A 108 2.11 10.21 -9.90
CA THR A 108 1.56 10.08 -8.54
C THR A 108 1.49 11.42 -7.81
N VAL A 109 0.34 11.79 -7.24
CA VAL A 109 0.16 12.98 -6.39
C VAL A 109 -0.42 12.57 -5.05
N PHE A 110 0.35 12.74 -3.98
CA PHE A 110 -0.08 12.48 -2.61
C PHE A 110 -0.88 13.67 -2.08
N TRP A 111 -2.07 13.41 -1.55
CA TRP A 111 -2.82 14.38 -0.77
C TRP A 111 -3.14 13.78 0.59
N HIS A 112 -3.17 14.63 1.60
CA HIS A 112 -3.56 14.26 2.95
C HIS A 112 -4.15 15.47 3.65
N ASP A 113 -4.86 15.28 4.76
CA ASP A 113 -5.21 16.42 5.60
C ASP A 113 -3.96 16.93 6.34
N HIS A 114 -3.91 18.23 6.58
CA HIS A 114 -2.82 18.86 7.33
C HIS A 114 -3.24 19.21 8.77
N ALA A 115 -4.46 18.85 9.17
CA ALA A 115 -4.99 19.30 10.45
C ALA A 115 -4.46 18.45 11.62
N PHE A 116 -4.42 17.13 11.45
CA PHE A 116 -4.00 16.25 12.53
C PHE A 116 -3.38 14.93 12.02
N GLY A 117 -2.38 15.05 11.14
CA GLY A 117 -1.89 13.93 10.34
C GLY A 117 -1.44 12.69 11.11
N ALA A 118 -0.88 12.87 12.32
CA ALA A 118 -0.49 11.76 13.20
C ALA A 118 -1.65 10.94 13.73
N THR A 119 -2.89 11.35 13.52
CA THR A 119 -4.07 10.58 13.89
C THR A 119 -4.94 10.33 12.68
N THR A 120 -5.17 11.30 11.82
CA THR A 120 -6.11 11.16 10.71
C THR A 120 -5.56 10.28 9.59
N TRP A 121 -4.26 10.32 9.27
CA TRP A 121 -3.74 9.56 8.14
C TRP A 121 -3.88 8.04 8.35
N PRO A 122 -3.58 7.48 9.55
CA PRO A 122 -3.76 6.04 9.77
C PRO A 122 -5.23 5.59 9.82
N HIS A 123 -6.17 6.54 9.86
CA HIS A 123 -7.62 6.29 9.69
C HIS A 123 -8.10 6.57 8.25
N GLY A 124 -7.20 6.80 7.29
CA GLY A 124 -7.55 7.03 5.89
C GLY A 124 -7.73 8.50 5.50
N GLY A 125 -7.23 9.44 6.31
CA GLY A 125 -7.21 10.89 6.03
C GLY A 125 -6.25 11.31 4.90
N PHE A 126 -6.02 10.44 3.92
CA PHE A 126 -5.15 10.69 2.78
C PHE A 126 -5.64 9.96 1.53
N GLY A 127 -5.05 10.30 0.39
CA GLY A 127 -5.21 9.53 -0.82
C GLY A 127 -4.19 9.90 -1.88
N THR A 128 -4.41 9.37 -3.08
CA THR A 128 -3.52 9.58 -4.20
C THR A 128 -4.34 9.90 -5.43
N PHE A 129 -3.96 10.96 -6.14
CA PHE A 129 -4.40 11.20 -7.51
C PHE A 129 -3.30 10.73 -8.45
N ILE A 130 -3.68 10.14 -9.57
CA ILE A 130 -2.74 9.69 -10.59
C ILE A 130 -3.08 10.47 -11.86
N ALA A 131 -2.13 11.28 -12.31
CA ALA A 131 -2.22 12.03 -13.55
C ALA A 131 -1.41 11.31 -14.63
N GLU A 132 -2.11 10.74 -15.59
CA GLU A 132 -1.50 10.07 -16.74
C GLU A 132 -1.28 11.02 -17.92
N PRO A 133 -0.49 10.61 -18.93
CA PRO A 133 -0.34 11.36 -20.16
C PRO A 133 -1.68 11.77 -20.79
N VAL A 134 -1.67 12.86 -21.56
CA VAL A 134 -2.88 13.42 -22.18
C VAL A 134 -3.63 12.39 -23.01
N GLY A 135 -4.96 12.38 -22.90
CA GLY A 135 -5.82 11.44 -23.63
C GLY A 135 -5.92 10.04 -23.00
N SER A 136 -5.20 9.77 -21.92
CA SER A 136 -5.29 8.47 -21.23
C SER A 136 -6.68 8.22 -20.65
N THR A 137 -7.13 6.96 -20.70
CA THR A 137 -8.37 6.51 -20.05
C THR A 137 -8.11 5.33 -19.10
N TYR A 138 -8.87 5.27 -18.01
CA TYR A 138 -8.68 4.34 -16.90
C TYR A 138 -9.76 3.28 -16.92
N HIS A 139 -9.39 2.00 -16.96
CA HIS A 139 -10.32 0.89 -17.11
C HIS A 139 -10.14 -0.19 -16.05
N ASP A 140 -11.23 -0.83 -15.66
CA ASP A 140 -11.18 -2.04 -14.84
C ASP A 140 -10.66 -3.22 -15.69
N ALA A 141 -9.61 -3.89 -15.22
CA ALA A 141 -8.93 -4.97 -15.96
C ALA A 141 -9.83 -6.17 -16.25
N LYS A 142 -10.87 -6.41 -15.42
CA LYS A 142 -11.78 -7.55 -15.56
C LYS A 142 -12.90 -7.29 -16.56
N THR A 143 -13.50 -6.11 -16.48
CA THR A 143 -14.70 -5.74 -17.24
C THR A 143 -14.39 -4.89 -18.47
N GLY A 144 -13.25 -4.20 -18.49
CA GLY A 144 -12.85 -3.23 -19.51
C GLY A 144 -13.62 -1.90 -19.45
N LYS A 145 -14.51 -1.72 -18.46
CA LYS A 145 -15.29 -0.49 -18.27
C LYS A 145 -14.44 0.61 -17.65
N MET A 146 -14.75 1.87 -17.94
CA MET A 146 -14.04 2.99 -17.32
C MET A 146 -14.26 3.02 -15.82
N ILE A 147 -13.20 3.34 -15.08
CA ILE A 147 -13.23 3.53 -13.62
C ILE A 147 -12.70 4.92 -13.25
N ARG A 148 -13.03 5.35 -12.03
CA ARG A 148 -12.56 6.63 -11.46
C ARG A 148 -11.67 6.46 -10.24
N SER A 149 -11.60 5.26 -9.68
CA SER A 149 -10.90 4.96 -8.44
C SER A 149 -10.65 3.47 -8.32
N GLY A 150 -9.55 3.11 -7.68
CA GLY A 150 -9.16 1.75 -7.39
C GLY A 150 -7.63 1.67 -7.25
N PRO A 151 -7.10 0.62 -6.61
CA PRO A 151 -5.65 0.42 -6.54
C PRO A 151 -5.08 -0.10 -7.86
N ILE A 152 -5.92 -0.66 -8.75
CA ILE A 152 -5.50 -1.26 -10.02
C ILE A 152 -6.34 -0.66 -11.15
N ALA A 153 -5.69 -0.35 -12.27
CA ALA A 153 -6.33 0.10 -13.49
C ALA A 153 -5.57 -0.39 -14.72
N ASP A 154 -6.27 -0.62 -15.82
CA ASP A 154 -5.68 -0.62 -17.15
C ASP A 154 -5.68 0.82 -17.66
N ILE A 155 -4.49 1.36 -17.91
CA ILE A 155 -4.34 2.67 -18.53
C ILE A 155 -4.24 2.45 -20.03
N ARG A 156 -5.14 3.08 -20.78
CA ARG A 156 -5.10 3.09 -22.24
C ARG A 156 -4.59 4.43 -22.71
N THR A 157 -3.45 4.41 -23.38
CA THR A 157 -2.77 5.60 -23.88
C THR A 157 -1.99 5.26 -25.15
N VAL A 158 -1.61 6.29 -25.89
CA VAL A 158 -0.68 6.20 -27.04
C VAL A 158 0.64 6.94 -26.78
N GLU A 159 0.72 7.61 -25.63
CA GLU A 159 1.89 8.38 -25.24
C GLU A 159 2.99 7.48 -24.67
N PRO A 160 4.25 7.98 -24.64
CA PRO A 160 5.32 7.36 -23.86
C PRO A 160 4.98 7.38 -22.38
N VAL A 161 5.28 6.27 -21.70
CA VAL A 161 5.07 6.11 -20.24
C VAL A 161 6.41 5.87 -19.52
N GLY A 162 7.45 5.55 -20.28
CA GLY A 162 8.83 5.46 -19.84
C GLY A 162 9.79 5.44 -21.02
N HIS A 163 11.09 5.41 -20.75
CA HIS A 163 12.13 5.38 -21.77
C HIS A 163 12.02 4.10 -22.62
N GLY A 164 11.66 4.28 -23.89
CA GLY A 164 11.45 3.18 -24.83
C GLY A 164 10.19 2.34 -24.55
N VAL A 165 9.28 2.82 -23.71
CA VAL A 165 8.03 2.14 -23.35
C VAL A 165 6.85 3.06 -23.64
N ASN A 166 5.99 2.64 -24.57
CA ASN A 166 4.84 3.39 -25.05
C ASN A 166 3.58 2.52 -24.98
N ASN A 167 2.41 3.17 -25.10
CA ASN A 167 1.08 2.57 -25.14
C ASN A 167 0.51 2.12 -23.79
N SER A 168 -0.64 1.44 -23.85
CA SER A 168 -1.40 0.95 -22.70
C SER A 168 -0.58 0.08 -21.75
N PHE A 169 -0.83 0.18 -20.45
CA PHE A 169 -0.16 -0.59 -19.41
C PHE A 169 -1.12 -0.98 -18.27
N ARG A 170 -0.71 -1.96 -17.46
CA ARG A 170 -1.34 -2.30 -16.19
C ARG A 170 -0.77 -1.43 -15.08
N GLU A 171 -1.62 -0.80 -14.30
CA GLU A 171 -1.21 0.04 -13.19
C GLU A 171 -1.55 -0.61 -11.86
N LEU A 172 -0.59 -0.57 -10.92
CA LEU A 172 -0.83 -0.80 -9.51
C LEU A 172 -0.34 0.41 -8.70
N MET A 173 -1.25 1.02 -7.95
CA MET A 173 -0.89 1.92 -6.86
C MET A 173 -0.36 1.10 -5.68
N VAL A 174 0.86 1.37 -5.24
CA VAL A 174 1.52 0.74 -4.09
C VAL A 174 1.71 1.79 -3.01
N GLN A 175 0.73 1.90 -2.12
CA GLN A 175 0.82 2.74 -0.93
C GLN A 175 1.43 1.91 0.20
N LEU A 176 2.75 1.97 0.32
CA LEU A 176 3.44 1.47 1.50
C LEU A 176 3.03 2.33 2.69
N HIS A 177 2.76 1.66 3.81
CA HIS A 177 2.44 2.36 5.02
C HIS A 177 2.83 1.52 6.23
N ASP A 178 3.33 2.20 7.25
CA ASP A 178 3.46 1.70 8.61
C ASP A 178 2.23 2.08 9.44
N THR A 179 2.33 1.94 10.77
CA THR A 179 1.28 2.41 11.68
C THR A 179 -0.07 1.75 11.37
N VAL A 180 -0.03 0.42 11.32
CA VAL A 180 -1.18 -0.46 11.06
C VAL A 180 -1.43 -1.31 12.30
N PRO A 181 -2.24 -0.83 13.27
CA PRO A 181 -2.31 -1.43 14.61
C PRO A 181 -2.64 -2.93 14.61
N HIS A 182 -3.50 -3.39 13.70
CA HIS A 182 -3.94 -4.79 13.63
C HIS A 182 -2.88 -5.77 13.08
N THR A 183 -1.73 -5.27 12.61
CA THR A 183 -0.61 -6.08 12.10
C THR A 183 0.65 -5.97 12.93
N VAL A 184 0.64 -5.13 13.97
CA VAL A 184 1.77 -4.97 14.87
C VAL A 184 2.13 -6.32 15.49
N ASN A 185 3.43 -6.54 15.70
CA ASN A 185 3.93 -7.70 16.40
C ASN A 185 4.77 -7.31 17.62
N ILE A 186 4.73 -8.14 18.65
CA ILE A 186 5.60 -8.04 19.82
C ILE A 186 6.99 -8.53 19.41
N VAL A 187 8.02 -7.78 19.81
CA VAL A 187 9.43 -8.11 19.61
C VAL A 187 9.98 -8.66 20.92
N THR A 188 10.42 -9.92 20.92
CA THR A 188 10.91 -10.61 22.12
C THR A 188 12.42 -10.85 22.11
N ALA A 189 13.05 -10.84 20.94
CA ALA A 189 14.50 -10.85 20.76
C ALA A 189 14.91 -9.59 19.99
N GLY A 190 16.12 -9.07 20.21
CA GLY A 190 16.58 -7.83 19.58
C GLY A 190 16.90 -6.71 20.56
N ASN A 191 16.70 -5.45 20.17
CA ASN A 191 17.19 -4.30 20.92
C ASN A 191 16.12 -3.22 21.16
N PRO A 192 15.73 -2.93 22.43
CA PRO A 192 16.22 -3.56 23.67
C PRO A 192 15.79 -5.03 23.80
N PRO A 193 16.62 -5.92 24.37
CA PRO A 193 16.32 -7.35 24.42
C PRO A 193 15.24 -7.70 25.46
N GLY A 194 14.39 -8.68 25.12
CA GLY A 194 13.70 -9.53 26.08
C GLY A 194 12.77 -8.83 27.07
N GLN A 195 12.20 -7.69 26.71
CA GLN A 195 11.25 -7.01 27.59
C GLN A 195 9.99 -7.88 27.80
N PRO A 196 9.41 -7.89 29.02
CA PRO A 196 8.15 -8.59 29.26
C PRO A 196 7.06 -8.13 28.29
N ILE A 197 6.16 -9.04 27.93
CA ILE A 197 5.04 -8.77 27.01
C ILE A 197 4.22 -7.57 27.49
N GLU A 198 4.07 -7.42 28.80
CA GLU A 198 3.34 -6.33 29.45
C GLU A 198 3.94 -4.96 29.12
N VAL A 199 5.28 -4.87 29.05
CA VAL A 199 5.98 -3.63 28.67
C VAL A 199 5.74 -3.31 27.19
N ALA A 200 5.73 -4.32 26.32
CA ALA A 200 5.41 -4.13 24.91
C ALA A 200 3.96 -3.68 24.70
N LEU A 201 3.03 -4.28 25.45
CA LEU A 201 1.61 -3.90 25.41
C LEU A 201 1.38 -2.48 25.95
N GLU A 202 2.06 -2.09 27.03
CA GLU A 202 1.94 -0.75 27.59
C GLU A 202 2.60 0.31 26.69
N ALA A 203 3.79 0.05 26.15
CA ALA A 203 4.45 0.93 25.20
C ALA A 203 3.61 1.15 23.92
N GLY A 204 2.86 0.12 23.50
CA GLY A 204 1.92 0.21 22.39
C GLY A 204 0.73 1.14 22.66
N LYS A 205 0.35 1.41 23.92
CA LYS A 205 -0.79 2.28 24.26
C LYS A 205 -0.43 3.76 24.09
N THR A 206 -0.32 4.20 22.84
CA THR A 206 -0.15 5.62 22.51
C THR A 206 -1.50 6.25 22.17
N ILE A 207 -1.65 7.55 22.47
CA ILE A 207 -2.86 8.31 22.12
C ILE A 207 -3.03 8.40 20.60
N SER A 208 -1.92 8.35 19.85
CA SER A 208 -1.93 8.52 18.40
C SER A 208 -2.48 7.30 17.67
N PHE A 209 -2.31 6.08 18.21
CA PHE A 209 -2.77 4.83 17.58
C PHE A 209 -3.36 3.87 18.61
N MET A 210 -4.64 3.55 18.47
CA MET A 210 -5.31 2.57 19.32
C MET A 210 -4.86 1.16 18.94
N MET A 211 -3.99 0.60 19.76
CA MET A 211 -3.49 -0.76 19.60
C MET A 211 -4.55 -1.81 19.97
N PRO A 212 -4.57 -2.96 19.28
CA PRO A 212 -5.46 -4.06 19.67
C PRO A 212 -5.04 -4.62 21.03
N GLU A 213 -6.02 -5.12 21.81
CA GLU A 213 -5.75 -5.76 23.11
C GLU A 213 -4.86 -7.00 22.99
N LYS A 214 -4.89 -7.67 21.83
CA LYS A 214 -4.10 -8.85 21.52
C LYS A 214 -3.18 -8.55 20.35
N ILE A 215 -1.88 -8.73 20.58
CA ILE A 215 -0.82 -8.54 19.59
C ILE A 215 -0.13 -9.89 19.39
N TYR A 216 0.13 -10.27 18.14
CA TYR A 216 0.85 -11.50 17.83
C TYR A 216 2.35 -11.37 18.11
N MET A 217 3.03 -12.50 18.33
CA MET A 217 4.49 -12.54 18.33
C MET A 217 5.03 -12.34 16.92
N THR A 218 6.17 -11.65 16.81
CA THR A 218 6.84 -11.48 15.52
C THR A 218 7.29 -12.84 14.97
N PRO A 219 6.99 -13.18 13.69
CA PRO A 219 7.60 -14.32 13.01
C PRO A 219 9.09 -14.11 12.72
N MET A 220 9.58 -12.87 12.84
CA MET A 220 10.96 -12.48 12.62
C MET A 220 11.50 -11.94 13.95
N PRO A 221 12.06 -12.79 14.84
CA PRO A 221 12.42 -12.39 16.20
C PRO A 221 13.63 -11.46 16.25
N PHE A 222 14.56 -11.52 15.29
CA PHE A 222 15.76 -10.67 15.29
C PHE A 222 15.49 -9.27 14.71
N LEU A 223 14.78 -8.43 15.47
CA LEU A 223 14.46 -7.05 15.08
C LEU A 223 15.09 -6.03 16.01
N ASN A 224 15.71 -4.99 15.44
CA ASN A 224 16.19 -3.84 16.19
C ASN A 224 15.17 -2.71 16.10
N GLY A 225 14.90 -2.03 17.22
CA GLY A 225 14.15 -0.76 17.20
C GLY A 225 12.95 -0.63 18.13
N GLY A 226 12.75 -1.53 19.12
CA GLY A 226 11.68 -1.37 20.10
C GLY A 226 11.13 -2.69 20.65
N THR A 227 10.15 -2.59 21.55
CA THR A 227 9.45 -3.74 22.17
C THR A 227 8.30 -4.28 21.32
N HIS A 228 7.84 -3.49 20.35
CA HIS A 228 6.83 -3.87 19.37
C HIS A 228 7.14 -3.16 18.05
N THR A 229 6.55 -3.67 16.98
CA THR A 229 6.63 -3.01 15.68
C THR A 229 5.50 -2.00 15.49
N THR A 230 5.47 -1.30 14.36
CA THR A 230 4.39 -0.31 14.07
C THR A 230 3.34 -0.85 13.09
N GLY A 231 3.50 -2.09 12.60
CA GLY A 231 2.60 -2.67 11.60
C GLY A 231 2.91 -2.19 10.18
N SER A 232 2.32 -2.86 9.19
CA SER A 232 2.61 -2.65 7.78
C SER A 232 1.42 -3.02 6.91
N GLY A 233 1.38 -2.45 5.72
CA GLY A 233 0.45 -2.87 4.69
C GLY A 233 0.75 -2.24 3.33
N LEU A 234 -0.07 -2.64 2.35
CA LEU A 234 -0.16 -2.04 1.03
C LEU A 234 -1.60 -1.57 0.81
N ASN A 235 -1.84 -0.27 0.59
CA ASN A 235 -3.16 0.28 0.25
C ASN A 235 -4.25 -0.03 1.30
N PHE A 236 -3.96 0.14 2.59
CA PHE A 236 -4.80 -0.26 3.72
C PHE A 236 -5.21 -1.75 3.75
N ARG A 237 -4.49 -2.60 3.05
CA ARG A 237 -4.60 -4.06 3.12
C ARG A 237 -3.30 -4.62 3.63
N ALA A 238 -3.36 -5.78 4.27
CA ALA A 238 -2.17 -6.46 4.75
C ALA A 238 -2.32 -7.98 4.60
N ALA A 239 -1.20 -8.66 4.46
CA ALA A 239 -1.11 -10.12 4.45
C ALA A 239 -0.16 -10.63 5.56
N PRO A 240 -0.44 -10.35 6.83
CA PRO A 240 0.53 -10.54 7.90
C PRO A 240 0.84 -12.02 8.16
N ILE A 241 2.13 -12.34 8.28
CA ILE A 241 2.63 -13.71 8.41
C ILE A 241 2.21 -14.31 9.75
N ALA A 242 2.17 -13.53 10.83
CA ALA A 242 1.80 -14.02 12.16
C ALA A 242 0.38 -14.62 12.19
N GLN A 243 -0.60 -13.97 11.54
CA GLN A 243 -1.97 -14.50 11.40
C GLN A 243 -2.01 -15.76 10.53
N ARG A 244 -1.19 -15.82 9.46
CA ARG A 244 -1.06 -17.04 8.65
C ARG A 244 -0.51 -18.19 9.49
N LEU A 245 0.53 -17.96 10.29
CA LEU A 245 1.11 -18.96 11.19
C LEU A 245 0.16 -19.37 12.34
N ALA A 246 -0.70 -18.48 12.79
CA ALA A 246 -1.78 -18.82 13.72
C ALA A 246 -2.84 -19.75 13.09
N THR A 247 -2.99 -19.72 11.76
CA THR A 247 -3.88 -20.62 11.01
C THR A 247 -3.19 -21.96 10.69
N ASN A 248 -1.92 -21.92 10.27
CA ASN A 248 -1.10 -23.09 10.06
C ASN A 248 0.34 -22.81 10.57
N PRO A 249 0.79 -23.49 11.64
CA PRO A 249 2.09 -23.22 12.25
C PRO A 249 3.29 -23.69 11.42
N ASP A 250 3.08 -24.46 10.35
CA ASP A 250 4.14 -24.86 9.43
C ASP A 250 4.62 -23.67 8.58
N VAL A 251 5.79 -23.13 8.93
CA VAL A 251 6.40 -21.98 8.26
C VAL A 251 6.65 -22.23 6.77
N SER A 252 6.87 -23.49 6.35
CA SER A 252 7.04 -23.83 4.93
C SER A 252 5.78 -23.54 4.10
N GLN A 253 4.62 -23.48 4.76
CA GLN A 253 3.32 -23.25 4.15
C GLN A 253 2.83 -21.80 4.23
N ALA A 254 3.59 -20.89 4.86
CA ALA A 254 3.14 -19.52 5.13
C ALA A 254 2.73 -18.73 3.86
N PHE A 255 3.30 -19.05 2.70
CA PHE A 255 2.98 -18.43 1.41
C PHE A 255 2.11 -19.29 0.50
N ASN A 256 1.63 -20.45 0.96
CA ASN A 256 0.81 -21.35 0.16
C ASN A 256 -0.64 -20.82 0.05
N SER A 257 -1.01 -20.33 -1.13
CA SER A 257 -2.36 -19.85 -1.42
C SER A 257 -3.45 -20.92 -1.31
N GLN A 258 -3.14 -22.22 -1.38
CA GLN A 258 -4.14 -23.28 -1.16
C GLN A 258 -4.56 -23.38 0.30
N ILE A 259 -3.68 -22.97 1.23
CA ILE A 259 -3.92 -23.02 2.67
C ILE A 259 -4.49 -21.68 3.16
N HIS A 260 -3.91 -20.57 2.71
CA HIS A 260 -4.22 -19.24 3.24
C HIS A 260 -5.04 -18.36 2.29
N GLY A 261 -5.25 -18.79 1.05
CA GLY A 261 -5.64 -17.90 -0.04
C GLY A 261 -4.49 -16.98 -0.49
N ASP A 262 -4.71 -16.30 -1.60
CA ASP A 262 -3.85 -15.20 -2.05
C ASP A 262 -3.81 -14.09 -0.97
N PRO A 263 -2.72 -13.30 -0.88
CA PRO A 263 -2.65 -12.18 0.05
C PRO A 263 -3.81 -11.21 -0.21
N TYR A 264 -4.34 -10.61 0.87
CA TYR A 264 -5.48 -9.69 0.77
C TYR A 264 -5.11 -8.30 0.21
N THR A 265 -3.82 -8.08 -0.06
CA THR A 265 -3.31 -6.91 -0.79
C THR A 265 -3.74 -6.96 -2.26
N PRO A 266 -3.75 -5.81 -2.97
CA PRO A 266 -4.19 -5.78 -4.36
C PRO A 266 -3.41 -6.78 -5.26
N LEU A 267 -4.13 -7.64 -5.96
CA LEU A 267 -3.58 -8.64 -6.89
C LEU A 267 -3.54 -8.06 -8.32
N LEU A 268 -2.36 -7.62 -8.77
CA LEU A 268 -2.17 -7.22 -10.17
C LEU A 268 -2.11 -8.47 -11.04
N ARG A 269 -2.96 -8.53 -12.07
CA ARG A 269 -2.99 -9.62 -13.06
C ARG A 269 -2.56 -9.08 -14.41
N ALA A 270 -1.71 -9.83 -15.10
CA ALA A 270 -1.15 -9.47 -16.40
C ALA A 270 -1.02 -10.73 -17.28
N TYR A 271 -0.94 -10.57 -18.60
CA TYR A 271 -0.36 -11.63 -19.45
C TYR A 271 1.13 -11.40 -19.62
N VAL A 272 1.88 -12.45 -19.94
CA VAL A 272 3.30 -12.35 -20.32
C VAL A 272 3.48 -11.26 -21.37
N GLY A 273 4.47 -10.38 -21.19
CA GLY A 273 4.76 -9.26 -22.09
C GLY A 273 4.01 -7.95 -21.78
N ASP A 274 3.02 -7.94 -20.87
CA ASP A 274 2.32 -6.70 -20.51
C ASP A 274 3.28 -5.68 -19.93
N THR A 275 3.17 -4.42 -20.32
CA THR A 275 3.79 -3.33 -19.56
C THR A 275 3.03 -3.16 -18.25
N MET A 276 3.77 -3.01 -17.15
CA MET A 276 3.23 -2.73 -15.82
C MET A 276 3.85 -1.47 -15.26
N VAL A 277 3.07 -0.64 -14.59
CA VAL A 277 3.53 0.55 -13.89
C VAL A 277 3.13 0.44 -12.44
N PHE A 278 4.11 0.59 -11.55
CA PHE A 278 3.90 0.62 -10.11
C PHE A 278 4.05 2.06 -9.63
N ARG A 279 2.95 2.65 -9.18
CA ARG A 279 2.92 3.96 -8.55
C ARG A 279 3.29 3.78 -7.09
N LEU A 280 4.55 3.97 -6.75
CA LEU A 280 5.08 3.77 -5.42
C LEU A 280 4.93 5.05 -4.61
N LEU A 281 4.38 4.95 -3.40
CA LEU A 281 4.26 6.05 -2.46
C LEU A 281 4.37 5.51 -1.03
N HIS A 282 5.10 6.19 -0.18
CA HIS A 282 5.05 5.94 1.26
C HIS A 282 4.19 7.00 1.94
N THR A 283 3.10 6.57 2.61
CA THR A 283 2.02 7.48 3.03
C THR A 283 1.99 7.79 4.53
N LEU A 284 2.53 6.91 5.38
CA LEU A 284 2.48 7.02 6.85
C LEU A 284 3.88 7.22 7.44
N MET A 285 4.00 7.52 8.74
CA MET A 285 4.90 8.60 9.17
C MET A 285 6.11 8.26 10.04
N ASN A 286 6.34 7.01 10.46
CA ASN A 286 7.39 6.78 11.47
C ASN A 286 8.68 6.19 10.90
N GLU A 287 8.59 5.44 9.81
CA GLU A 287 9.69 4.60 9.37
C GLU A 287 9.95 4.73 7.86
N THR A 288 11.15 4.43 7.40
CA THR A 288 11.42 4.35 5.95
C THR A 288 11.19 2.94 5.45
N MET A 289 10.81 2.82 4.18
CA MET A 289 10.49 1.53 3.56
C MET A 289 11.43 1.22 2.41
N THR A 290 11.39 -0.03 1.96
CA THR A 290 12.03 -0.44 0.72
C THR A 290 11.03 -1.29 -0.02
N TRP A 291 10.70 -0.97 -1.27
CA TRP A 291 9.83 -1.81 -2.08
C TRP A 291 10.67 -2.65 -3.02
N THR A 292 10.41 -3.95 -3.08
CA THR A 292 11.11 -4.90 -3.95
C THR A 292 10.11 -5.70 -4.77
N ILE A 293 10.43 -5.94 -6.05
CA ILE A 293 9.68 -6.82 -6.94
C ILE A 293 10.56 -7.99 -7.39
N SER A 294 10.02 -9.21 -7.32
CA SER A 294 10.71 -10.40 -7.78
C SER A 294 10.59 -10.57 -9.30
N GLY A 295 11.64 -11.10 -9.93
CA GLY A 295 11.68 -11.47 -11.35
C GLY A 295 11.66 -10.32 -12.36
N HIS A 296 11.53 -9.07 -11.91
CA HIS A 296 11.39 -7.89 -12.76
C HIS A 296 12.38 -6.80 -12.37
N THR A 297 12.63 -5.87 -13.30
CA THR A 297 13.42 -4.66 -13.05
C THR A 297 12.72 -3.46 -13.67
N PHE A 298 13.07 -2.28 -13.16
CA PHE A 298 12.60 -0.98 -13.63
C PHE A 298 13.77 0.01 -13.60
N LEU A 299 13.63 1.13 -14.30
CA LEU A 299 14.55 2.27 -14.18
C LEU A 299 14.15 3.10 -12.95
N SER A 300 15.14 3.62 -12.21
CA SER A 300 14.86 4.47 -11.04
C SER A 300 14.18 5.79 -11.41
N GLU A 301 14.33 6.23 -12.66
CA GLU A 301 13.59 7.34 -13.25
C GLU A 301 12.99 6.94 -14.58
N ARG A 302 11.67 7.05 -14.73
CA ARG A 302 10.94 6.40 -15.83
C ARG A 302 11.34 6.89 -17.22
N TYR A 303 11.72 8.16 -17.39
CA TYR A 303 12.04 8.75 -18.69
C TYR A 303 13.55 8.87 -18.98
N ALA A 304 14.41 8.61 -17.99
CA ALA A 304 15.86 8.71 -18.15
C ALA A 304 16.45 7.35 -18.54
N GLY A 305 16.87 7.20 -19.80
CA GLY A 305 17.37 5.91 -20.33
C GLY A 305 18.68 5.42 -19.73
N ASP A 306 19.43 6.32 -19.11
CA ASP A 306 20.68 6.08 -18.38
C ASP A 306 20.47 5.93 -16.86
N ALA A 307 19.23 6.00 -16.39
CA ALA A 307 18.92 5.80 -14.98
C ALA A 307 19.26 4.37 -14.52
N ASN A 308 19.53 4.24 -13.23
CA ASN A 308 19.90 2.96 -12.64
C ASN A 308 18.76 1.94 -12.78
N ARG A 309 19.07 0.78 -13.37
CA ARG A 309 18.15 -0.36 -13.39
C ARG A 309 18.18 -1.06 -12.03
N LYS A 310 17.01 -1.18 -11.42
CA LYS A 310 16.83 -1.76 -10.07
C LYS A 310 15.62 -2.68 -10.04
N ASN A 311 15.53 -3.51 -9.02
CA ASN A 311 14.33 -4.25 -8.64
C ASN A 311 13.85 -3.86 -7.23
N SER A 312 14.54 -2.92 -6.59
CA SER A 312 14.27 -2.46 -5.24
C SER A 312 14.50 -0.96 -5.11
N MET A 313 13.60 -0.27 -4.42
CA MET A 313 13.65 1.18 -4.17
C MET A 313 13.42 1.47 -2.71
N HIS A 314 14.34 2.20 -2.10
CA HIS A 314 14.07 2.87 -0.83
C HIS A 314 13.05 3.98 -1.05
N VAL A 315 12.15 4.17 -0.10
CA VAL A 315 11.13 5.22 -0.15
C VAL A 315 10.85 5.74 1.27
N GLY A 316 11.06 7.04 1.44
CA GLY A 316 10.75 7.80 2.66
C GLY A 316 9.34 8.40 2.63
N ILE A 317 8.91 8.96 3.75
CA ILE A 317 7.57 9.56 3.91
C ILE A 317 7.31 10.60 2.82
N ALA A 318 6.16 10.52 2.16
CA ALA A 318 5.75 11.37 1.06
C ALA A 318 6.64 11.32 -0.21
N GLU A 319 7.67 10.46 -0.23
CA GLU A 319 8.39 10.17 -1.46
C GLU A 319 7.56 9.26 -2.35
N ARG A 320 7.70 9.48 -3.66
CA ARG A 320 6.97 8.78 -4.70
C ARG A 320 7.88 8.39 -5.84
N TYR A 321 7.56 7.27 -6.49
CA TYR A 321 8.21 6.84 -7.71
C TYR A 321 7.19 6.26 -8.67
N ASP A 322 7.39 6.51 -9.96
CA ASP A 322 6.58 5.92 -11.02
C ASP A 322 7.43 4.87 -11.74
N LEU A 323 7.30 3.60 -11.33
CA LEU A 323 8.23 2.54 -11.69
C LEU A 323 7.68 1.74 -12.86
N VAL A 324 8.29 1.91 -14.04
CA VAL A 324 7.88 1.23 -15.27
C VAL A 324 8.60 -0.11 -15.42
N VAL A 325 7.83 -1.19 -15.42
CA VAL A 325 8.27 -2.54 -15.77
C VAL A 325 7.84 -2.82 -17.21
N PRO A 326 8.78 -2.95 -18.16
CA PRO A 326 8.45 -2.97 -19.59
C PRO A 326 7.66 -4.21 -20.01
N GLN A 327 7.87 -5.34 -19.34
CA GLN A 327 7.25 -6.62 -19.68
C GLN A 327 7.01 -7.49 -18.44
N ALA A 328 5.78 -7.97 -18.28
CA ALA A 328 5.38 -8.96 -17.29
C ALA A 328 5.98 -10.33 -17.63
N GLY A 329 6.41 -11.05 -16.60
CA GLY A 329 7.19 -12.29 -16.71
C GLY A 329 8.70 -12.05 -16.82
N GLY A 330 9.14 -10.80 -16.63
CA GLY A 330 10.54 -10.42 -16.62
C GLY A 330 11.26 -10.60 -17.96
N PRO A 331 12.60 -10.47 -17.98
CA PRO A 331 13.41 -10.59 -19.20
C PRO A 331 13.27 -11.94 -19.93
N ARG A 332 12.82 -13.00 -19.24
CA ARG A 332 12.63 -14.35 -19.80
C ARG A 332 11.17 -14.72 -20.08
N LEU A 333 10.24 -13.78 -19.96
CA LEU A 333 8.82 -13.96 -20.33
C LEU A 333 8.16 -15.16 -19.63
N GLN A 334 8.45 -15.35 -18.34
CA GLN A 334 7.95 -16.49 -17.57
C GLN A 334 6.58 -16.16 -16.96
N ALA A 335 5.59 -17.02 -17.19
CA ALA A 335 4.32 -16.95 -16.45
C ALA A 335 4.52 -17.47 -15.01
N GLY A 336 3.67 -17.02 -14.10
CA GLY A 336 3.73 -17.39 -12.68
C GLY A 336 3.37 -16.25 -11.74
N ASP A 337 3.46 -16.55 -10.44
CA ASP A 337 3.25 -15.59 -9.37
C ASP A 337 4.59 -14.99 -8.93
N TYR A 338 4.66 -13.67 -8.93
CA TYR A 338 5.83 -12.90 -8.50
C TYR A 338 5.50 -12.11 -7.26
N ILE A 339 6.30 -12.27 -6.21
CA ILE A 339 6.12 -11.48 -5.00
C ILE A 339 6.62 -10.04 -5.20
N HIS A 340 5.87 -9.07 -4.69
CA HIS A 340 6.36 -7.74 -4.40
C HIS A 340 6.15 -7.45 -2.91
N PHE A 341 7.15 -6.85 -2.27
CA PHE A 341 7.17 -6.80 -0.82
C PHE A 341 7.98 -5.62 -0.29
N ASN A 342 7.72 -5.29 0.97
CA ASN A 342 8.56 -4.39 1.72
C ASN A 342 9.86 -5.12 2.09
N GLY A 343 11.00 -4.68 1.56
CA GLY A 343 12.32 -5.26 1.81
C GLY A 343 12.80 -5.16 3.26
N ARG A 344 12.13 -4.40 4.12
CA ARG A 344 12.40 -4.41 5.55
C ARG A 344 11.68 -5.59 6.21
N SER A 345 12.44 -6.49 6.85
CA SER A 345 11.93 -7.78 7.33
C SER A 345 10.72 -7.70 8.26
N SER A 346 10.69 -6.72 9.18
CA SER A 346 9.51 -6.51 10.05
C SER A 346 8.27 -6.12 9.24
N LYS A 347 8.44 -5.17 8.31
CA LYS A 347 7.36 -4.69 7.46
C LYS A 347 6.86 -5.74 6.47
N PHE A 348 7.76 -6.62 6.03
CA PHE A 348 7.38 -7.81 5.29
C PHE A 348 6.50 -8.74 6.13
N SER A 349 6.96 -9.11 7.33
CA SER A 349 6.22 -10.02 8.21
C SER A 349 4.89 -9.47 8.71
N GLU A 350 4.81 -8.16 8.89
CA GLU A 350 3.58 -7.42 9.23
C GLU A 350 2.58 -7.36 8.07
N GLY A 351 2.94 -7.87 6.87
CA GLY A 351 1.99 -8.03 5.77
C GLY A 351 2.09 -6.99 4.67
N GLY A 352 3.19 -6.24 4.62
CA GLY A 352 3.54 -5.34 3.50
C GLY A 352 4.03 -6.10 2.27
N TRP A 353 3.25 -7.05 1.75
CA TRP A 353 3.56 -7.80 0.54
C TRP A 353 2.31 -8.20 -0.22
N GLY A 354 2.49 -8.48 -1.51
CA GLY A 354 1.46 -8.97 -2.42
C GLY A 354 2.08 -9.79 -3.54
N ILE A 355 1.24 -10.20 -4.48
CA ILE A 355 1.67 -10.96 -5.65
C ILE A 355 1.20 -10.28 -6.93
N ILE A 356 2.01 -10.41 -7.97
CA ILE A 356 1.66 -10.15 -9.36
C ILE A 356 1.47 -11.50 -10.02
N ARG A 357 0.32 -11.74 -10.64
CA ARG A 357 0.02 -12.98 -11.33
C ARG A 357 0.08 -12.81 -12.84
N VAL A 358 1.05 -13.48 -13.45
CA VAL A 358 1.34 -13.39 -14.89
C VAL A 358 0.86 -14.67 -15.58
N TYR A 359 -0.03 -14.53 -16.56
CA TYR A 359 -0.60 -15.63 -17.32
C TYR A 359 0.01 -15.74 -18.73
N ASP A 360 0.24 -16.96 -19.20
CA ASP A 360 0.61 -17.28 -20.59
C ASP A 360 -0.62 -17.60 -21.47
N LYS A 361 -1.81 -17.65 -20.88
CA LYS A 361 -3.07 -17.98 -21.53
C LYS A 361 -4.15 -16.98 -21.16
N GLU A 362 -5.03 -16.69 -22.11
CA GLU A 362 -6.19 -15.85 -21.89
C GLU A 362 -7.04 -16.34 -20.72
N GLN A 363 -7.58 -15.38 -19.96
CA GLN A 363 -8.45 -15.63 -18.81
C GLN A 363 -9.80 -15.00 -19.11
N ALA A 364 -10.89 -15.66 -18.74
CA ALA A 364 -12.24 -15.16 -19.00
C ALA A 364 -12.50 -13.79 -18.33
N ASP A 365 -11.80 -13.51 -17.25
CA ASP A 365 -11.98 -12.34 -16.38
C ASP A 365 -10.76 -11.41 -16.33
N LEU A 366 -9.93 -11.41 -17.38
CA LEU A 366 -8.85 -10.44 -17.60
C LEU A 366 -8.92 -9.99 -19.06
N LYS A 367 -9.06 -8.68 -19.29
CA LYS A 367 -9.06 -8.11 -20.64
C LYS A 367 -7.63 -7.94 -21.13
N LYS A 368 -7.39 -8.12 -22.43
CA LYS A 368 -6.13 -7.73 -23.06
C LYS A 368 -6.03 -6.20 -23.08
N LEU A 369 -4.83 -5.67 -22.83
CA LEU A 369 -4.49 -4.29 -23.13
C LEU A 369 -4.56 -4.01 -24.64
N PRO A 370 -5.19 -2.90 -25.07
CA PRO A 370 -5.13 -2.43 -26.45
C PRO A 370 -3.69 -2.05 -26.81
N SER A 371 -3.17 -2.62 -27.89
CA SER A 371 -1.77 -2.42 -28.35
C SER A 371 -0.71 -2.77 -27.28
N GLY A 372 -1.02 -3.68 -26.35
CA GLY A 372 -0.09 -4.22 -25.35
C GLY A 372 0.49 -5.60 -25.72
N PHE A 373 1.31 -6.20 -24.84
CA PHE A 373 2.00 -7.51 -24.88
C PHE A 373 2.97 -7.79 -26.04
N SER A 374 2.65 -7.31 -27.22
CA SER A 374 3.47 -7.34 -28.43
C SER A 374 2.77 -6.49 -29.49
N THR A 375 3.53 -5.94 -30.43
CA THR A 375 2.98 -5.25 -31.62
C THR A 375 2.06 -6.14 -32.48
N LYS A 376 1.97 -7.45 -32.19
CA LYS A 376 1.17 -8.44 -32.91
C LYS A 376 -0.14 -8.84 -32.18
N GLY A 377 -0.36 -8.40 -30.94
CA GLY A 377 -1.56 -8.75 -30.17
C GLY A 377 -1.60 -10.20 -29.66
N GLU A 378 -0.47 -10.90 -29.74
CA GLU A 378 -0.28 -12.27 -29.26
C GLU A 378 0.48 -12.27 -27.93
N ILE A 379 0.14 -13.21 -27.04
CA ILE A 379 0.90 -13.44 -25.80
C ILE A 379 2.24 -14.09 -26.20
N PRO A 380 3.38 -13.47 -25.88
CA PRO A 380 4.69 -14.02 -26.19
C PRO A 380 4.94 -15.37 -25.52
N LYS A 381 5.79 -16.19 -26.15
CA LYS A 381 6.24 -17.45 -25.54
C LYS A 381 7.36 -17.19 -24.54
N ALA A 382 7.37 -18.00 -23.48
CA ALA A 382 8.43 -18.02 -22.50
C ALA A 382 9.79 -18.35 -23.14
N ILE A 383 10.84 -17.65 -22.71
CA ILE A 383 12.21 -17.90 -23.14
C ILE A 383 12.86 -18.83 -22.13
N PRO A 384 13.40 -20.01 -22.51
CA PRO A 384 13.98 -20.98 -21.58
C PRO A 384 14.96 -20.33 -20.60
N VAL A 385 14.95 -20.63 -19.31
CA VAL A 385 15.88 -20.00 -18.35
C VAL A 385 17.31 -20.49 -18.56
N CYS A 386 17.47 -21.76 -18.93
CA CYS A 386 18.75 -22.39 -19.27
C CYS A 386 18.75 -22.84 -20.74
N PRO A 387 19.92 -22.92 -21.40
CA PRO A 387 20.08 -23.64 -22.66
C PRO A 387 19.57 -25.08 -22.56
N ALA A 388 19.04 -25.62 -23.66
CA ALA A 388 18.48 -26.98 -23.67
C ALA A 388 19.53 -28.07 -23.45
N ASP A 389 20.78 -27.79 -23.80
CA ASP A 389 21.97 -28.62 -23.63
C ASP A 389 22.77 -28.30 -22.36
N ALA A 390 22.27 -27.40 -21.50
CA ALA A 390 22.94 -27.07 -20.27
C ALA A 390 23.09 -28.33 -19.38
N PRO A 391 24.30 -28.65 -18.90
CA PRO A 391 24.51 -29.83 -18.08
C PRO A 391 23.71 -29.71 -16.79
N VAL A 392 22.84 -30.71 -16.54
CA VAL A 392 22.12 -30.83 -15.28
C VAL A 392 23.12 -31.22 -14.21
N LYS A 393 23.26 -30.39 -13.17
CA LYS A 393 24.04 -30.69 -11.98
C LYS A 393 23.09 -30.93 -10.82
N SER A 394 23.32 -32.03 -10.10
CA SER A 394 22.61 -32.35 -8.87
C SER A 394 23.51 -32.06 -7.69
N PHE A 395 22.98 -31.37 -6.69
CA PHE A 395 23.67 -31.08 -5.44
C PHE A 395 22.71 -31.28 -4.28
N ASN A 396 23.22 -31.80 -3.17
CA ASN A 396 22.49 -31.82 -1.91
C ASN A 396 22.85 -30.56 -1.12
N VAL A 397 21.84 -29.87 -0.60
CA VAL A 397 22.01 -28.67 0.23
C VAL A 397 21.65 -29.03 1.66
N LEU A 398 22.57 -28.78 2.59
CA LEU A 398 22.35 -28.96 4.02
C LEU A 398 22.08 -27.62 4.69
N ALA A 399 21.18 -27.62 5.68
CA ALA A 399 21.03 -26.52 6.63
C ALA A 399 21.87 -26.83 7.88
N LEU A 400 22.92 -26.05 8.11
CA LEU A 400 23.88 -26.24 9.20
C LEU A 400 23.70 -25.17 10.26
N ASP A 401 23.74 -25.55 11.54
CA ASP A 401 23.83 -24.60 12.65
C ASP A 401 25.19 -23.89 12.62
N TYR A 402 25.18 -22.57 12.73
CA TYR A 402 26.36 -21.72 12.64
C TYR A 402 26.38 -20.64 13.72
N PRO A 403 26.48 -21.02 15.01
CA PRO A 403 26.36 -20.09 16.14
C PRO A 403 27.47 -19.02 16.20
N ALA A 404 28.56 -19.22 15.45
CA ALA A 404 29.67 -18.26 15.34
C ALA A 404 29.41 -17.14 14.32
N MET A 405 28.20 -17.03 13.74
CA MET A 405 27.90 -16.01 12.73
C MET A 405 28.11 -14.59 13.29
N LYS A 406 29.07 -13.86 12.70
CA LYS A 406 29.25 -12.42 12.92
C LYS A 406 28.81 -11.67 11.66
N PHE A 407 27.93 -10.68 11.81
CA PHE A 407 27.49 -9.83 10.69
C PHE A 407 28.62 -8.93 10.18
N ASN A 408 29.51 -8.51 11.07
CA ASN A 408 30.72 -7.78 10.73
C ASN A 408 31.88 -8.29 11.61
N ALA A 409 32.84 -8.98 11.00
CA ALA A 409 33.99 -9.53 11.73
C ALA A 409 34.89 -8.45 12.39
N LYS A 410 34.78 -7.19 11.96
CA LYS A 410 35.53 -6.06 12.51
C LYS A 410 34.74 -5.26 13.56
N ALA A 411 33.48 -5.59 13.82
CA ALA A 411 32.68 -4.91 14.82
C ALA A 411 33.04 -5.38 16.25
N PRO A 412 33.02 -4.49 17.26
CA PRO A 412 33.15 -4.88 18.67
C PRO A 412 31.94 -5.69 19.11
N GLU A 413 32.09 -6.65 20.05
CA GLU A 413 31.07 -7.62 20.50
C GLU A 413 29.68 -7.05 20.82
N SER A 414 29.63 -5.78 21.21
CA SER A 414 28.39 -5.02 21.27
C SER A 414 28.63 -3.58 20.86
N ILE A 415 27.64 -2.97 20.24
CA ILE A 415 27.62 -1.54 19.96
C ILE A 415 26.49 -0.93 20.81
N GLU A 416 26.86 -0.09 21.75
CA GLU A 416 25.90 0.70 22.52
C GLU A 416 25.35 1.82 21.64
N VAL A 417 24.03 1.98 21.60
CA VAL A 417 23.36 2.97 20.75
C VAL A 417 22.86 4.14 21.60
N ASP A 418 21.93 3.86 22.53
CA ASP A 418 21.31 4.85 23.42
C ASP A 418 20.39 4.14 24.45
N PHE A 419 20.19 4.70 25.65
CA PHE A 419 19.34 4.13 26.72
C PHE A 419 19.64 2.64 27.04
N GLU A 420 20.92 2.29 27.26
CA GLU A 420 21.38 0.90 27.58
C GLU A 420 21.13 -0.13 26.45
N ARG A 421 20.70 0.32 25.26
CA ARG A 421 20.44 -0.53 24.10
C ARG A 421 21.74 -0.96 23.44
N LYS A 422 21.89 -2.28 23.24
CA LYS A 422 23.04 -2.90 22.55
C LYS A 422 22.62 -3.57 21.25
N ILE A 423 23.25 -3.22 20.14
CA ILE A 423 23.06 -3.92 18.87
C ILE A 423 23.73 -5.30 18.96
N GLN A 424 22.98 -6.34 18.62
CA GLN A 424 23.53 -7.67 18.37
C GLN A 424 24.30 -7.66 17.04
N ILE A 425 25.59 -7.96 17.10
CA ILE A 425 26.45 -8.04 15.91
C ILE A 425 26.66 -9.49 15.42
N SER A 426 26.11 -10.44 16.15
CA SER A 426 26.20 -11.88 15.90
C SER A 426 24.82 -12.51 16.05
N ASN A 427 24.64 -13.65 15.40
CA ASN A 427 23.44 -14.46 15.55
C ASN A 427 23.84 -15.86 16.05
N PRO A 428 23.66 -16.14 17.36
CA PRO A 428 24.02 -17.43 17.94
C PRO A 428 23.10 -18.59 17.50
N GLU A 429 21.96 -18.28 16.89
CA GLU A 429 21.00 -19.26 16.37
C GLU A 429 21.01 -19.30 14.83
N ALA A 430 22.06 -18.73 14.20
CA ALA A 430 22.15 -18.68 12.76
C ALA A 430 22.20 -20.07 12.15
N LYS A 431 21.51 -20.21 11.01
CA LYS A 431 21.67 -21.34 10.10
C LYS A 431 22.27 -20.85 8.79
N ILE A 432 23.13 -21.66 8.20
CA ILE A 432 23.67 -21.45 6.85
C ILE A 432 23.27 -22.62 5.97
N TYR A 433 23.08 -22.33 4.68
CA TYR A 433 22.83 -23.34 3.66
C TYR A 433 24.14 -23.55 2.89
N ALA A 434 24.62 -24.79 2.87
CA ALA A 434 25.87 -25.17 2.19
C ALA A 434 25.66 -26.44 1.37
N LEU A 435 26.51 -26.66 0.37
CA LEU A 435 26.57 -27.94 -0.32
C LEU A 435 27.02 -29.02 0.65
N GLU A 436 26.43 -30.22 0.56
CA GLU A 436 26.78 -31.36 1.42
C GLU A 436 28.28 -31.68 1.41
N GLU A 437 28.92 -31.59 0.23
CA GLU A 437 30.35 -31.80 0.05
C GLU A 437 31.24 -30.76 0.77
N ASP A 438 30.70 -29.59 1.10
CA ASP A 438 31.40 -28.53 1.83
C ASP A 438 31.14 -28.56 3.34
N ALA A 439 30.24 -29.42 3.83
CA ALA A 439 29.87 -29.47 5.24
C ALA A 439 31.06 -29.69 6.18
N ALA A 440 31.98 -30.60 5.81
CA ALA A 440 33.19 -30.85 6.59
C ALA A 440 34.15 -29.65 6.62
N LYS A 441 34.24 -28.89 5.52
CA LYS A 441 35.08 -27.67 5.44
C LYS A 441 34.51 -26.55 6.32
N VAL A 442 33.19 -26.37 6.26
CA VAL A 442 32.46 -25.40 7.09
C VAL A 442 32.63 -25.74 8.58
N ALA A 443 32.47 -27.02 8.95
CA ALA A 443 32.70 -27.49 10.33
C ALA A 443 34.15 -27.29 10.79
N GLY A 444 35.12 -27.35 9.87
CA GLY A 444 36.54 -27.08 10.11
C GLY A 444 36.91 -25.60 10.31
N GLY A 445 35.91 -24.70 10.42
CA GLY A 445 36.13 -23.29 10.70
C GLY A 445 36.28 -22.40 9.46
N MET A 446 36.01 -22.92 8.26
CA MET A 446 35.94 -22.09 7.06
C MET A 446 34.81 -21.08 7.21
N GLN A 447 35.11 -19.80 7.00
CA GLN A 447 34.12 -18.74 7.05
C GLN A 447 33.32 -18.73 5.74
N PRO A 448 32.01 -19.01 5.76
CA PRO A 448 31.20 -18.99 4.55
C PRO A 448 31.10 -17.55 4.04
N MET A 449 31.44 -17.35 2.77
CA MET A 449 31.21 -16.07 2.10
C MET A 449 29.79 -16.06 1.53
N PRO A 450 29.03 -14.95 1.68
CA PRO A 450 27.76 -14.81 0.99
C PRO A 450 27.94 -15.02 -0.51
N LEU A 451 27.04 -15.79 -1.12
CA LEU A 451 27.05 -15.98 -2.56
C LEU A 451 26.95 -14.61 -3.24
N THR A 452 28.07 -14.16 -3.82
CA THR A 452 28.15 -12.92 -4.57
C THR A 452 28.27 -13.29 -6.04
N LEU A 453 27.14 -13.27 -6.74
CA LEU A 453 27.13 -13.46 -8.18
C LEU A 453 27.67 -12.19 -8.85
N ARG A 454 28.77 -12.33 -9.60
CA ARG A 454 29.27 -11.29 -10.51
C ARG A 454 28.97 -11.75 -11.93
N VAL A 455 27.95 -11.16 -12.52
CA VAL A 455 27.47 -11.48 -13.87
C VAL A 455 27.30 -10.20 -14.68
N ASN A 456 27.48 -10.24 -15.99
CA ASN A 456 27.14 -9.09 -16.83
C ASN A 456 25.63 -8.98 -16.96
N VAL A 457 25.12 -7.77 -17.24
CA VAL A 457 23.70 -7.59 -17.54
C VAL A 457 23.36 -8.37 -18.81
N GLY A 458 22.59 -9.46 -18.67
CA GLY A 458 22.16 -10.30 -19.78
C GLY A 458 22.87 -11.66 -19.91
N ASP A 459 23.91 -11.91 -19.10
CA ASP A 459 24.47 -13.25 -18.85
C ASP A 459 23.54 -14.05 -17.92
#